data_AF-A0A540KV08-F1
#
_entry.id   AF-A0A540KV08-F1
#
_cell.length_a   1.000
_cell.length_b   1.000
_cell.length_c   1.000
_cell.angle_alpha   90.00
_cell.angle_beta   90.00
_cell.angle_gamma   90.00
#
_symmetry.space_group_name_H-M   'P 1'
#
loop_
_entity.id
_entity.type
_entity.pdbx_description
1 polymer ?
#
loop_
_entity_poly.entity_id
_entity_poly.type
_entity_poly.pdbx_seq_one_letter_code
_entity_poly.pdbx_strand_id
1 'polypeptide(L)'
;MAAATYLFFTLIIASTSCSFGSVSSIEAQKLTLSVYYETLCPRCATFIVKNLARIFDNELITILNLRLVPWGNASTNNSKNATFCQHGPDECRLNSLEACAIDVLQDVNVGRHVIFFGLKCIRIRVDSDEFVMQNKHFALIYCIEFLAIEGRHKEWQTCFSSLGLPLKPVLDCYESANATKLELKYANETAYLSQPLKFVPWLVLNNQPIGNDYENFASYVCKAYKGDHGIDSATPPLFPLNPQVADHHLKVDLTIYYSTLLNLCFLHRATGTPIDFGQGSHGHYRPPASAL
;
A
#
# COMPACT_ATOMS: atom_id res chain seq x y z
N MET A 1 13.95 81.42 31.33
CA MET A 1 12.60 81.17 30.80
C MET A 1 12.68 79.93 29.91
N ALA A 2 11.86 78.93 30.27
CA ALA A 2 11.50 77.70 29.55
C ALA A 2 12.62 76.78 29.03
N ALA A 3 13.25 76.06 29.97
CA ALA A 3 13.61 74.66 29.77
C ALA A 3 12.37 73.79 30.13
N ALA A 4 12.35 72.55 29.64
CA ALA A 4 11.31 71.51 29.85
C ALA A 4 10.17 71.54 28.83
N THR A 5 10.24 70.65 27.84
CA THR A 5 9.05 70.05 27.18
C THR A 5 9.37 68.89 26.21
N TYR A 6 10.63 68.57 25.92
CA TYR A 6 10.98 67.54 24.91
C TYR A 6 11.53 66.22 25.47
N LEU A 7 11.16 65.82 26.69
CA LEU A 7 11.61 64.55 27.30
C LEU A 7 10.44 63.67 27.81
N PHE A 8 9.30 63.69 27.11
CA PHE A 8 8.13 62.86 27.45
C PHE A 8 7.44 62.19 26.25
N PHE A 9 8.16 61.91 25.16
CA PHE A 9 7.63 61.10 24.05
C PHE A 9 8.54 59.93 23.65
N THR A 10 9.31 59.38 24.59
CA THR A 10 10.08 58.14 24.39
C THR A 10 9.79 57.12 25.50
N LEU A 11 8.52 56.95 25.88
CA LEU A 11 8.17 55.96 26.91
C LEU A 11 6.79 55.31 26.79
N ILE A 12 6.21 55.10 25.59
CA ILE A 12 5.16 54.08 25.40
C ILE A 12 5.22 53.50 23.98
N ILE A 13 6.23 52.67 23.68
CA ILE A 13 6.00 51.49 22.84
C ILE A 13 6.63 50.32 23.60
N ALA A 14 6.11 50.09 24.80
CA ALA A 14 6.31 48.83 25.48
C ALA A 14 5.59 47.76 24.66
N SER A 15 6.38 46.89 24.04
CA SER A 15 6.12 45.45 23.97
C SER A 15 4.67 45.05 23.65
N THR A 16 4.24 45.29 22.41
CA THR A 16 3.40 44.29 21.74
C THR A 16 4.30 43.52 20.79
N SER A 17 5.25 42.79 21.38
CA SER A 17 5.71 41.56 20.76
C SER A 17 4.44 40.73 20.54
N CYS A 18 3.97 40.64 19.30
CA CYS A 18 3.17 39.49 18.91
C CYS A 18 4.04 38.29 19.29
N SER A 19 3.73 37.69 20.45
CA SER A 19 4.14 36.33 20.71
C SER A 19 3.47 35.53 19.60
N PHE A 20 4.17 35.35 18.49
CA PHE A 20 3.98 34.18 17.66
C PHE A 20 4.29 33.03 18.61
N GLY A 21 3.28 32.59 19.35
CA GLY A 21 3.32 31.30 19.97
C GLY A 21 3.69 30.37 18.83
N SER A 22 4.88 29.78 18.92
CA SER A 22 5.21 28.66 18.07
C SER A 22 4.11 27.65 18.32
N VAL A 23 3.15 27.55 17.40
CA VAL A 23 2.29 26.39 17.30
C VAL A 23 3.28 25.29 16.99
N SER A 24 3.71 24.56 18.03
CA SER A 24 4.30 23.25 17.81
C SER A 24 3.21 22.50 17.07
N SER A 25 3.36 22.37 15.76
CA SER A 25 2.66 21.35 15.01
C SER A 25 3.03 20.06 15.71
N ILE A 26 2.11 19.51 16.50
CA ILE A 26 2.23 18.14 16.94
C ILE A 26 2.18 17.38 15.62
N GLU A 27 3.35 16.98 15.11
CA GLU A 27 3.40 16.05 14.00
C GLU A 27 2.60 14.84 14.47
N ALA A 28 1.45 14.68 13.84
CA ALA A 28 0.44 13.78 14.35
C ALA A 28 1.00 12.36 14.32
N GLN A 29 1.19 11.77 15.50
CA GLN A 29 1.74 10.43 15.62
C GLN A 29 0.86 9.44 14.83
N LYS A 30 1.46 8.73 13.87
CA LYS A 30 0.78 7.67 13.13
C LYS A 30 0.22 6.62 14.08
N LEU A 31 -0.95 6.09 13.76
CA LEU A 31 -1.57 5.01 14.52
C LEU A 31 -1.00 3.66 14.03
N THR A 32 -0.74 2.74 14.94
CA THR A 32 -0.30 1.38 14.56
C THR A 32 -1.51 0.47 14.42
N LEU A 33 -1.75 -0.03 13.20
CA LEU A 33 -2.74 -1.05 12.91
C LEU A 33 -2.03 -2.39 12.68
N SER A 34 -2.14 -3.31 13.63
CA SER A 34 -1.65 -4.68 13.48
C SER A 34 -2.78 -5.61 13.03
N VAL A 35 -2.53 -6.42 12.00
CA VAL A 35 -3.44 -7.42 11.45
C VAL A 35 -2.81 -8.80 11.65
N TYR A 36 -3.43 -9.62 12.50
CA TYR A 36 -3.07 -11.01 12.73
C TYR A 36 -3.97 -11.91 11.90
N TYR A 37 -3.37 -12.75 11.05
CA TYR A 37 -4.09 -13.53 10.05
C TYR A 37 -3.38 -14.84 9.74
N GLU A 38 -4.05 -15.70 8.97
CA GLU A 38 -3.51 -16.96 8.44
C GLU A 38 -3.70 -16.93 6.94
N THR A 39 -2.68 -17.37 6.21
CA THR A 39 -2.82 -17.67 4.79
C THR A 39 -3.79 -18.85 4.59
N LEU A 40 -4.41 -18.94 3.42
CA LEU A 40 -5.45 -19.94 3.10
C LEU A 40 -6.72 -19.88 3.97
N CYS A 41 -6.84 -18.94 4.91
CA CYS A 41 -8.08 -18.68 5.61
C CYS A 41 -8.98 -17.76 4.75
N PRO A 42 -10.16 -18.23 4.28
CA PRO A 42 -10.97 -17.44 3.34
C PRO A 42 -11.40 -16.06 3.86
N ARG A 43 -11.63 -15.93 5.18
CA ARG A 43 -11.97 -14.65 5.82
C ARG A 43 -10.77 -13.70 5.87
N CYS A 44 -9.57 -14.21 6.15
CA CYS A 44 -8.34 -13.43 6.16
C CYS A 44 -8.02 -12.92 4.76
N ALA A 45 -8.01 -13.81 3.78
CA ALA A 45 -7.73 -13.49 2.39
C ALA A 45 -8.70 -12.43 1.85
N THR A 46 -10.01 -12.64 2.09
CA THR A 46 -11.05 -11.68 1.69
C THR A 46 -10.86 -10.33 2.36
N PHE A 47 -10.57 -10.31 3.66
CA PHE A 47 -10.32 -9.07 4.39
C PHE A 47 -9.12 -8.31 3.82
N ILE A 48 -7.99 -8.99 3.57
CA ILE A 48 -6.79 -8.36 3.01
C ILE A 48 -7.08 -7.77 1.62
N VAL A 49 -7.68 -8.55 0.74
CA VAL A 49 -7.91 -8.19 -0.66
C VAL A 49 -9.02 -7.16 -0.84
N LYS A 50 -10.14 -7.28 -0.11
CA LYS A 50 -11.34 -6.46 -0.34
C LYS A 50 -11.50 -5.29 0.63
N ASN A 51 -10.98 -5.41 1.86
CA ASN A 51 -11.18 -4.40 2.91
C ASN A 51 -9.88 -3.65 3.21
N LEU A 52 -8.80 -4.35 3.57
CA LEU A 52 -7.54 -3.75 3.99
C LEU A 52 -6.87 -3.00 2.84
N ALA A 53 -6.88 -3.53 1.62
CA ALA A 53 -6.30 -2.86 0.46
C ALA A 53 -6.90 -1.45 0.20
N ARG A 54 -8.11 -1.17 0.69
CA ARG A 54 -8.74 0.16 0.53
C ARG A 54 -8.04 1.27 1.31
N ILE A 55 -7.15 0.94 2.26
CA ILE A 55 -6.35 1.95 2.99
C ILE A 55 -5.43 2.76 2.07
N PHE A 56 -5.10 2.21 0.90
CA PHE A 56 -4.30 2.88 -0.11
C PHE A 56 -5.15 3.85 -0.94
N ASP A 57 -6.40 3.47 -1.25
CA ASP A 57 -7.32 4.28 -2.06
C ASP A 57 -7.86 5.49 -1.29
N ASN A 58 -8.08 5.35 0.02
CA ASN A 58 -8.61 6.41 0.88
C ASN A 58 -7.52 7.15 1.68
N GLU A 59 -6.25 6.94 1.32
CA GLU A 59 -5.08 7.57 1.92
C GLU A 59 -4.90 7.31 3.43
N LEU A 60 -5.64 6.38 4.04
CA LEU A 60 -5.44 6.01 5.45
C LEU A 60 -4.04 5.49 5.73
N ILE A 61 -3.36 4.91 4.73
CA ILE A 61 -1.97 4.48 4.85
C ILE A 61 -1.02 5.62 5.26
N THR A 62 -1.37 6.88 4.97
CA THR A 62 -0.54 8.04 5.34
C THR A 62 -0.52 8.28 6.86
N ILE A 63 -1.59 7.90 7.56
CA ILE A 63 -1.75 8.07 9.01
C ILE A 63 -1.58 6.76 9.79
N LEU A 64 -1.30 5.65 9.09
CA LEU A 64 -1.12 4.33 9.66
C LEU A 64 0.34 3.84 9.57
N ASN A 65 0.78 3.18 10.63
CA ASN A 65 1.83 2.17 10.58
C ASN A 65 1.14 0.81 10.47
N LEU A 66 1.05 0.28 9.24
CA LEU A 66 0.46 -1.04 9.01
C LEU A 66 1.47 -2.13 9.40
N ARG A 67 1.02 -3.09 10.22
CA ARG A 67 1.79 -4.26 10.61
C ARG A 67 1.02 -5.54 10.29
N LEU A 68 1.62 -6.43 9.54
CA LEU A 68 1.04 -7.72 9.15
C LEU A 68 1.71 -8.85 9.94
N VAL A 69 0.91 -9.81 10.42
CA VAL A 69 1.37 -10.96 11.22
C VAL A 69 0.74 -12.25 10.68
N PRO A 70 1.39 -12.90 9.70
CA PRO A 70 0.96 -14.19 9.16
C PRO A 70 1.33 -15.31 10.14
N TRP A 71 0.39 -15.66 11.03
CA TRP A 71 0.54 -16.72 12.03
C TRP A 71 -0.83 -17.26 12.46
N GLY A 72 -1.68 -16.37 12.98
CA GLY A 72 -3.03 -16.66 13.47
C GLY A 72 -3.10 -17.82 14.47
N ASN A 73 -3.84 -18.87 14.13
CA ASN A 73 -4.07 -20.05 14.97
C ASN A 73 -3.04 -21.17 14.77
N ALA A 74 -1.92 -20.91 14.10
CA ALA A 74 -0.82 -21.86 14.04
C ALA A 74 -0.29 -22.17 15.46
N SER A 75 0.20 -23.39 15.64
CA SER A 75 0.76 -23.88 16.91
C SER A 75 2.15 -24.46 16.70
N THR A 76 3.03 -24.28 17.67
CA THR A 76 4.38 -24.84 17.64
C THR A 76 4.46 -26.11 18.49
N ASN A 77 5.14 -27.12 17.98
CA ASN A 77 5.60 -28.25 18.77
C ASN A 77 7.10 -28.06 19.09
N ASN A 78 7.38 -27.58 20.30
CA ASN A 78 8.74 -27.27 20.77
C ASN A 78 9.68 -28.50 20.77
N SER A 79 9.15 -29.72 20.80
CA SER A 79 9.98 -30.94 20.78
C SER A 79 10.42 -31.36 19.37
N LYS A 80 9.76 -30.85 18.32
CA LYS A 80 10.02 -31.23 16.93
C LYS A 80 10.41 -30.05 16.03
N ASN A 81 10.49 -28.83 16.58
CA ASN A 81 10.61 -27.58 15.80
C ASN A 81 9.63 -27.53 14.63
N ALA A 82 8.41 -28.02 14.85
CA ALA A 82 7.40 -28.16 13.81
C ALA A 82 6.24 -27.21 14.07
N THR A 83 5.87 -26.43 13.06
CA THR A 83 4.68 -25.58 13.04
C THR A 83 3.50 -26.39 12.49
N PHE A 84 2.36 -26.32 13.16
CA PHE A 84 1.11 -26.93 12.73
C PHE A 84 0.07 -25.84 12.42
N CYS A 85 -0.51 -25.93 11.23
CA CYS A 85 -1.41 -24.95 10.64
C CYS A 85 -2.78 -25.59 10.36
N GLN A 86 -3.86 -24.81 10.45
CA GLN A 86 -5.22 -25.35 10.40
C GLN A 86 -5.62 -25.84 9.01
N HIS A 87 -5.11 -25.19 7.96
CA HIS A 87 -5.35 -25.51 6.55
C HIS A 87 -4.18 -26.30 5.92
N GLY A 88 -3.34 -26.93 6.76
CA GLY A 88 -2.32 -27.88 6.33
C GLY A 88 -0.95 -27.25 5.99
N PRO A 89 -0.05 -28.00 5.35
CA PRO A 89 1.34 -27.59 5.15
C PRO A 89 1.50 -26.41 4.19
N ASP A 90 0.57 -26.22 3.25
CA ASP A 90 0.60 -25.08 2.33
C ASP A 90 0.35 -23.75 3.07
N GLU A 91 -0.52 -23.71 4.10
CA GLU A 91 -0.69 -22.54 4.97
C GLU A 91 0.60 -22.25 5.73
N CYS A 92 1.20 -23.25 6.38
CA CYS A 92 2.45 -23.04 7.10
C CYS A 92 3.52 -22.47 6.16
N ARG A 93 3.66 -23.04 4.97
CA ARG A 93 4.61 -22.57 3.96
C ARG A 93 4.34 -21.11 3.55
N LEU A 94 3.09 -20.75 3.28
CA LEU A 94 2.75 -19.40 2.85
C LEU A 94 2.87 -18.40 4.02
N ASN A 95 2.53 -18.79 5.25
CA ASN A 95 2.78 -17.98 6.45
C ASN A 95 4.27 -17.63 6.59
N SER A 96 5.17 -18.63 6.45
CA SER A 96 6.62 -18.37 6.52
C SER A 96 7.11 -17.50 5.35
N LEU A 97 6.58 -17.72 4.14
CA LEU A 97 6.96 -16.93 2.96
C LEU A 97 6.54 -15.47 3.10
N GLU A 98 5.33 -15.21 3.58
CA GLU A 98 4.84 -13.85 3.83
C GLU A 98 5.57 -13.18 5.00
N ALA A 99 5.90 -13.94 6.06
CA ALA A 99 6.76 -13.45 7.14
C ALA A 99 8.14 -13.00 6.61
N CYS A 100 8.76 -13.82 5.76
CA CYS A 100 10.02 -13.48 5.10
C CYS A 100 9.88 -12.31 4.12
N ALA A 101 8.77 -12.22 3.38
CA ALA A 101 8.49 -11.08 2.51
C ALA A 101 8.38 -9.79 3.31
N ILE A 102 7.70 -9.82 4.46
CA ILE A 102 7.62 -8.69 5.39
C ILE A 102 9.03 -8.32 5.84
N ASP A 103 9.84 -9.25 6.32
CA ASP A 103 11.18 -8.96 6.85
C ASP A 103 12.15 -8.42 5.78
N VAL A 104 12.15 -9.01 4.59
CA VAL A 104 13.17 -8.75 3.55
C VAL A 104 12.78 -7.63 2.59
N LEU A 105 11.47 -7.40 2.37
CA LEU A 105 10.99 -6.34 1.48
C LEU A 105 10.61 -5.05 2.24
N GLN A 106 11.05 -4.93 3.49
CA GLN A 106 11.17 -3.66 4.20
C GLN A 106 12.40 -2.92 3.63
N ASP A 107 12.20 -1.73 3.08
CA ASP A 107 13.28 -0.76 2.87
C ASP A 107 14.43 -1.16 1.93
N VAL A 108 14.09 -1.47 0.68
CA VAL A 108 15.05 -1.29 -0.41
C VAL A 108 14.48 -0.31 -1.42
N ASN A 109 15.07 0.88 -1.49
CA ASN A 109 15.02 1.75 -2.68
C ASN A 109 15.64 0.96 -3.82
N VAL A 110 14.80 0.20 -4.53
CA VAL A 110 15.20 -0.46 -5.78
C VAL A 110 14.69 0.44 -6.87
N GLY A 111 15.59 1.27 -7.40
CA GLY A 111 15.38 2.07 -8.61
C GLY A 111 15.22 1.16 -9.82
N ARG A 112 14.06 0.50 -9.95
CA ARG A 112 13.68 -0.22 -11.16
C ARG A 112 12.20 0.01 -11.43
N HIS A 113 11.95 0.56 -12.61
CA HIS A 113 10.62 0.90 -13.11
C HIS A 113 9.73 -0.34 -13.11
N VAL A 114 8.66 -0.33 -12.33
CA VAL A 114 7.57 -1.31 -12.44
C VAL A 114 6.42 -0.60 -13.16
N ILE A 115 6.26 -0.89 -14.46
CA ILE A 115 5.17 -0.35 -15.27
C ILE A 115 3.95 -1.26 -15.07
N PHE A 116 3.00 -0.83 -14.23
CA PHE A 116 1.68 -1.47 -14.18
C PHE A 116 0.80 -0.94 -15.32
N PHE A 117 0.63 -1.73 -16.37
CA PHE A 117 -0.54 -1.60 -17.24
C PHE A 117 -1.71 -2.33 -16.57
N GLY A 118 -2.57 -1.62 -15.82
CA GLY A 118 -3.82 -2.25 -15.34
C GLY A 118 -4.62 -1.59 -14.23
N LEU A 119 -4.08 -0.63 -13.47
CA LEU A 119 -4.82 0.02 -12.37
C LEU A 119 -5.05 1.51 -12.67
N LYS A 120 -6.06 1.80 -13.50
CA LYS A 120 -6.80 3.06 -13.38
C LYS A 120 -7.68 2.87 -12.14
N CYS A 121 -7.55 3.60 -11.04
CA CYS A 121 -7.37 5.04 -10.92
C CYS A 121 -6.53 5.40 -9.69
N ILE A 122 -5.24 5.68 -9.86
CA ILE A 122 -4.57 6.69 -9.06
C ILE A 122 -4.34 7.87 -10.00
N ARG A 123 -4.83 9.05 -9.62
CA ARG A 123 -4.62 10.28 -10.37
C ARG A 123 -3.18 10.75 -10.11
N ILE A 124 -2.22 10.14 -10.79
CA ILE A 124 -0.80 10.48 -10.64
C ILE A 124 -0.53 11.79 -11.38
N ARG A 125 -0.08 12.83 -10.67
CA ARG A 125 0.64 13.94 -11.30
C ARG A 125 1.96 13.37 -11.80
N VAL A 126 2.10 13.34 -13.12
CA VAL A 126 3.32 12.93 -13.81
C VAL A 126 4.28 14.11 -13.75
N ASP A 127 5.04 14.20 -12.66
CA ASP A 127 6.31 14.92 -12.66
C ASP A 127 7.43 13.87 -12.55
N SER A 128 8.50 14.11 -13.25
CA SER A 128 9.44 13.15 -13.83
C SER A 128 10.42 12.45 -12.88
N ASP A 129 10.02 12.03 -11.68
CA ASP A 129 10.89 11.27 -10.76
C ASP A 129 10.14 10.14 -10.03
N GLU A 130 10.61 8.90 -10.22
CA GLU A 130 10.49 7.72 -9.35
C GLU A 130 9.10 7.35 -8.75
N PHE A 131 8.29 6.56 -9.47
CA PHE A 131 7.12 5.88 -8.89
C PHE A 131 7.55 4.69 -8.00
N VAL A 132 7.70 4.93 -6.70
CA VAL A 132 7.99 3.91 -5.68
C VAL A 132 6.68 3.29 -5.19
N MET A 133 6.49 1.98 -5.37
CA MET A 133 5.47 1.23 -4.63
C MET A 133 5.86 1.23 -3.16
N GLN A 134 5.31 2.18 -2.38
CA GLN A 134 5.35 2.13 -0.93
C GLN A 134 4.59 0.86 -0.52
N ASN A 135 5.29 -0.08 0.15
CA ASN A 135 4.78 -1.38 0.63
C ASN A 135 4.84 -2.56 -0.37
N LYS A 136 6.04 -2.87 -0.89
CA LYS A 136 6.32 -4.05 -1.73
C LYS A 136 5.85 -5.38 -1.11
N HIS A 137 6.06 -5.58 0.18
CA HIS A 137 5.58 -6.76 0.89
C HIS A 137 4.04 -6.86 0.88
N PHE A 138 3.34 -5.74 1.06
CA PHE A 138 1.86 -5.72 1.00
C PHE A 138 1.36 -6.11 -0.38
N ALA A 139 1.97 -5.59 -1.45
CA ALA A 139 1.59 -5.96 -2.82
C ALA A 139 1.76 -7.46 -3.09
N LEU A 140 2.84 -8.07 -2.57
CA LEU A 140 3.08 -9.51 -2.66
C LEU A 140 2.02 -10.31 -1.90
N ILE A 141 1.76 -9.94 -0.64
CA ILE A 141 0.75 -10.59 0.21
C ILE A 141 -0.63 -10.48 -0.43
N TYR A 142 -1.02 -9.29 -0.91
CA TYR A 142 -2.28 -9.09 -1.62
C TYR A 142 -2.44 -10.07 -2.79
N CYS A 143 -1.39 -10.26 -3.59
CA CYS A 143 -1.44 -11.19 -4.73
C CYS A 143 -1.55 -12.65 -4.28
N ILE A 144 -0.81 -13.06 -3.26
CA ILE A 144 -0.87 -14.43 -2.72
C ILE A 144 -2.26 -14.71 -2.13
N GLU A 145 -2.80 -13.78 -1.36
CA GLU A 145 -4.14 -13.88 -0.77
C GLU A 145 -5.23 -13.86 -1.85
N PHE A 146 -5.05 -13.10 -2.92
CA PHE A 146 -5.94 -13.16 -4.08
C PHE A 146 -5.93 -14.55 -4.74
N LEU A 147 -4.76 -15.15 -4.94
CA LEU A 147 -4.65 -16.53 -5.43
C LEU A 147 -5.28 -17.54 -4.46
N ALA A 148 -5.21 -17.31 -3.14
CA ALA A 148 -5.87 -18.14 -2.15
C ALA A 148 -7.41 -18.09 -2.29
N ILE A 149 -7.99 -16.92 -2.54
CA ILE A 149 -9.43 -16.77 -2.84
C ILE A 149 -9.81 -17.56 -4.11
N GLU A 150 -8.96 -17.55 -5.13
CA GLU A 150 -9.20 -18.28 -6.40
C GLU A 150 -8.93 -19.79 -6.31
N GLY A 151 -8.42 -20.30 -5.19
CA GLY A 151 -7.98 -21.70 -5.06
C GLY A 151 -6.72 -22.02 -5.87
N ARG A 152 -5.94 -21.00 -6.21
CA ARG A 152 -4.72 -21.04 -7.03
C ARG A 152 -3.46 -20.75 -6.22
N HIS A 153 -3.50 -20.90 -4.89
CA HIS A 153 -2.40 -20.56 -3.97
C HIS A 153 -1.07 -21.25 -4.29
N LYS A 154 -1.08 -22.39 -5.00
CA LYS A 154 0.13 -23.06 -5.47
C LYS A 154 0.91 -22.27 -6.53
N GLU A 155 0.27 -21.30 -7.17
CA GLU A 155 0.87 -20.41 -8.17
C GLU A 155 1.51 -19.16 -7.53
N TRP A 156 1.72 -19.11 -6.21
CA TRP A 156 2.24 -17.95 -5.48
C TRP A 156 3.52 -17.34 -6.08
N GLN A 157 4.38 -18.14 -6.74
CA GLN A 157 5.59 -17.65 -7.41
C GLN A 157 5.29 -16.65 -8.52
N THR A 158 4.14 -16.78 -9.19
CA THR A 158 3.71 -15.87 -10.26
C THR A 158 3.53 -14.44 -9.76
N CYS A 159 3.21 -14.25 -8.48
CA CYS A 159 3.12 -12.92 -7.88
C CYS A 159 4.44 -12.16 -7.93
N PHE A 160 5.59 -12.84 -7.77
CA PHE A 160 6.90 -12.18 -7.87
C PHE A 160 7.15 -11.65 -9.28
N SER A 161 6.88 -12.47 -10.30
CA SER A 161 7.05 -12.05 -11.70
C SER A 161 6.07 -10.95 -12.09
N SER A 162 4.80 -11.05 -11.68
CA SER A 162 3.76 -10.07 -12.02
C SER A 162 4.01 -8.72 -11.36
N LEU A 163 4.58 -8.70 -10.16
CA LEU A 163 4.89 -7.48 -9.41
C LEU A 163 6.31 -6.94 -9.69
N GLY A 164 7.14 -7.67 -10.45
CA GLY A 164 8.55 -7.33 -10.66
C GLY A 164 9.40 -7.39 -9.39
N LEU A 165 9.04 -8.24 -8.42
CA LEU A 165 9.72 -8.36 -7.14
C LEU A 165 10.83 -9.43 -7.17
N PRO A 166 11.95 -9.24 -6.43
CA PRO A 166 13.01 -10.22 -6.38
C PRO A 166 12.58 -11.42 -5.53
N LEU A 167 12.48 -12.60 -6.17
CA LEU A 167 12.14 -13.85 -5.50
C LEU A 167 13.24 -14.36 -4.57
N LYS A 168 14.51 -14.24 -5.01
CA LYS A 168 15.66 -14.86 -4.33
C LYS A 168 15.81 -14.44 -2.87
N PRO A 169 15.76 -13.15 -2.50
CA PRO A 169 15.91 -12.74 -1.09
C PRO A 169 14.84 -13.33 -0.16
N VAL A 170 13.59 -13.45 -0.63
CA VAL A 170 12.50 -14.05 0.16
C VAL A 170 12.68 -15.56 0.30
N LEU A 171 13.09 -16.24 -0.79
CA LEU A 171 13.43 -17.67 -0.73
C LEU A 171 14.63 -17.96 0.16
N ASP A 172 15.69 -17.16 0.07
CA ASP A 172 16.88 -17.32 0.91
C ASP A 172 16.50 -17.16 2.40
N CYS A 173 15.59 -16.23 2.73
CA CYS A 173 15.02 -16.14 4.08
C CYS A 173 14.22 -17.39 4.46
N TYR A 174 13.33 -17.85 3.58
CA TYR A 174 12.46 -19.02 3.78
C TYR A 174 13.25 -20.30 4.05
N GLU A 175 14.29 -20.54 3.26
CA GLU A 175 15.14 -21.74 3.34
C GLU A 175 16.15 -21.68 4.50
N SER A 176 16.40 -20.49 5.06
CA SER A 176 17.28 -20.30 6.19
C SER A 176 16.57 -20.49 7.54
N ALA A 177 17.34 -20.47 8.63
CA ALA A 177 16.80 -20.44 9.98
C ALA A 177 16.01 -19.14 10.31
N ASN A 178 16.01 -18.13 9.42
CA ASN A 178 15.28 -16.88 9.66
C ASN A 178 13.77 -17.07 9.61
N ALA A 179 13.25 -17.88 8.70
CA ALA A 179 11.82 -18.20 8.65
C ALA A 179 11.32 -18.75 9.99
N THR A 180 12.01 -19.75 10.55
CA THR A 180 11.68 -20.31 11.87
C THR A 180 11.77 -19.27 12.99
N LYS A 181 12.77 -18.38 12.97
CA LYS A 181 12.87 -17.29 13.97
C LYS A 181 11.71 -16.31 13.88
N LEU A 182 11.29 -15.94 12.66
CA LEU A 182 10.15 -15.06 12.43
C LEU A 182 8.85 -15.71 12.88
N GLU A 183 8.66 -16.99 12.56
CA GLU A 183 7.52 -17.78 13.03
C GLU A 183 7.47 -17.84 14.56
N LEU A 184 8.57 -18.16 15.23
CA LEU A 184 8.63 -18.18 16.69
C LEU A 184 8.36 -16.81 17.31
N LYS A 185 8.85 -15.74 16.66
CA LYS A 185 8.55 -14.36 17.07
C LYS A 185 7.06 -14.07 16.99
N TYR A 186 6.40 -14.41 15.88
CA TYR A 186 4.96 -14.19 15.72
C TYR A 186 4.11 -15.12 16.60
N ALA A 187 4.54 -16.35 16.82
CA ALA A 187 3.93 -17.28 17.77
C ALA A 187 3.95 -16.69 19.18
N ASN A 188 5.12 -16.24 19.63
CA ASN A 188 5.30 -15.62 20.93
C ASN A 188 4.42 -14.36 21.06
N GLU A 189 4.50 -13.45 20.11
CA GLU A 189 3.72 -12.21 20.15
C GLU A 189 2.20 -12.47 20.15
N THR A 190 1.73 -13.42 19.34
CA THR A 190 0.30 -13.78 19.28
C THR A 190 -0.17 -14.41 20.59
N ALA A 191 0.68 -15.23 21.23
CA ALA A 191 0.38 -15.84 22.53
C ALA A 191 0.33 -14.82 23.69
N TYR A 192 1.06 -13.71 23.56
CA TYR A 192 1.12 -12.64 24.57
C TYR A 192 0.26 -11.41 24.22
N LEU A 193 -0.71 -11.55 23.31
CA LEU A 193 -1.72 -10.52 23.10
C LEU A 193 -2.46 -10.21 24.40
N SER A 194 -2.81 -8.94 24.61
CA SER A 194 -3.53 -8.47 25.81
C SER A 194 -4.86 -9.19 26.04
N GLN A 195 -5.45 -9.72 24.96
CA GLN A 195 -6.56 -10.65 25.01
C GLN A 195 -6.22 -11.88 24.16
N PRO A 196 -6.61 -13.10 24.58
CA PRO A 196 -6.44 -14.29 23.78
C PRO A 196 -7.07 -14.13 22.38
N LEU A 197 -6.35 -14.59 21.35
CA LEU A 197 -6.86 -14.62 19.98
C LEU A 197 -8.11 -15.51 19.91
N LYS A 198 -9.25 -14.95 19.50
CA LYS A 198 -10.54 -15.67 19.44
C LYS A 198 -10.89 -16.16 18.03
N PHE A 199 -10.43 -15.45 17.02
CA PHE A 199 -10.63 -15.73 15.60
C PHE A 199 -9.62 -14.92 14.78
N VAL A 200 -9.52 -15.24 13.49
CA VAL A 200 -8.79 -14.45 12.50
C VAL A 200 -9.72 -14.02 11.35
N PRO A 201 -9.47 -12.87 10.70
CA PRO A 201 -8.42 -11.90 11.01
C PRO A 201 -8.69 -11.16 12.34
N TRP A 202 -7.64 -10.85 13.09
CA TRP A 202 -7.72 -10.13 14.36
C TRP A 202 -6.97 -8.82 14.27
N LEU A 203 -7.66 -7.71 14.51
CA LEU A 203 -7.11 -6.38 14.37
C LEU A 203 -6.86 -5.72 15.72
N VAL A 204 -5.69 -5.10 15.83
CA VAL A 204 -5.26 -4.33 17.00
C VAL A 204 -4.85 -2.94 16.56
N LEU A 205 -5.58 -1.92 17.01
CA LEU A 205 -5.27 -0.50 16.78
C LEU A 205 -4.68 0.09 18.06
N ASN A 206 -3.42 0.54 18.03
CA ASN A 206 -2.70 1.06 19.19
C ASN A 206 -2.86 0.18 20.45
N ASN A 207 -2.60 -1.12 20.30
CA ASN A 207 -2.71 -2.14 21.36
C ASN A 207 -4.14 -2.41 21.88
N GLN A 208 -5.17 -1.83 21.25
CA GLN A 208 -6.57 -2.11 21.55
C GLN A 208 -7.19 -3.01 20.47
N PRO A 209 -7.72 -4.19 20.82
CA PRO A 209 -8.37 -5.04 19.84
C PRO A 209 -9.69 -4.42 19.34
N ILE A 210 -9.93 -4.49 18.03
CA ILE A 210 -11.20 -4.06 17.42
C ILE A 210 -12.30 -5.12 17.62
N GLY A 211 -11.92 -6.41 17.64
CA GLY A 211 -12.84 -7.51 17.85
C GLY A 211 -13.74 -7.77 16.63
N ASN A 212 -15.01 -8.13 16.86
CA ASN A 212 -15.93 -8.58 15.80
C ASN A 212 -16.22 -7.51 14.74
N ASP A 213 -15.95 -6.24 15.03
CA ASP A 213 -16.20 -5.11 14.12
C ASP A 213 -14.98 -4.79 13.22
N TYR A 214 -14.09 -5.77 13.02
CA TYR A 214 -12.83 -5.58 12.29
C TYR A 214 -13.02 -5.09 10.84
N GLU A 215 -14.16 -5.38 10.22
CA GLU A 215 -14.48 -4.89 8.86
C GLU A 215 -14.65 -3.37 8.80
N ASN A 216 -15.02 -2.75 9.92
CA ASN A 216 -15.20 -1.31 10.08
C ASN A 216 -13.97 -0.59 10.63
N PHE A 217 -12.78 -1.21 10.57
CA PHE A 217 -11.54 -0.67 11.14
C PHE A 217 -11.22 0.77 10.71
N ALA A 218 -11.58 1.17 9.48
CA ALA A 218 -11.39 2.54 8.99
C ALA A 218 -12.06 3.58 9.91
N SER A 219 -13.26 3.30 10.39
CA SER A 219 -13.98 4.17 11.34
C SER A 219 -13.24 4.30 12.68
N TYR A 220 -12.61 3.22 13.15
CA TYR A 220 -11.79 3.23 14.37
C TYR A 220 -10.51 4.05 14.17
N VAL A 221 -9.87 3.90 13.01
CA VAL A 221 -8.68 4.69 12.63
C VAL A 221 -9.01 6.17 12.61
N CYS A 222 -10.08 6.58 11.90
CA CYS A 222 -10.52 7.97 11.84
C CYS A 222 -10.86 8.54 13.22
N LYS A 223 -11.53 7.75 14.07
CA LYS A 223 -11.89 8.16 15.44
C LYS A 223 -10.66 8.31 16.36
N ALA A 224 -9.64 7.50 16.17
CA ALA A 224 -8.45 7.49 17.03
C ALA A 224 -7.40 8.53 16.62
N TYR A 225 -7.39 8.97 15.36
CA TYR A 225 -6.42 9.92 14.84
C TYR A 225 -6.69 11.33 15.37
N LYS A 226 -5.63 12.01 15.82
CA LYS A 226 -5.70 13.36 16.43
C LYS A 226 -4.93 14.42 15.64
N GLY A 227 -4.51 14.10 14.42
CA GLY A 227 -3.74 15.00 13.58
C GLY A 227 -4.57 16.02 12.82
N ASP A 228 -3.93 17.12 12.45
CA ASP A 228 -4.56 18.29 11.81
C ASP A 228 -4.57 18.23 10.28
N HIS A 229 -4.33 17.04 9.70
CA HIS A 229 -4.45 16.86 8.26
C HIS A 229 -5.92 16.64 7.89
N GLY A 230 -6.42 17.55 7.04
CA GLY A 230 -7.70 17.49 6.34
C GLY A 230 -7.82 16.28 5.42
N ILE A 231 -7.85 15.09 6.01
CA ILE A 231 -8.75 14.04 5.54
C ILE A 231 -10.12 14.55 5.97
N ASP A 232 -11.04 14.72 5.04
CA ASP A 232 -12.46 15.01 5.32
C ASP A 232 -13.02 13.89 6.21
N SER A 233 -12.73 13.97 7.50
CA SER A 233 -13.15 13.09 8.57
C SER A 233 -14.60 13.41 8.93
N ALA A 234 -15.48 13.34 7.94
CA ALA A 234 -16.92 13.49 8.18
C ALA A 234 -17.81 12.93 7.05
N THR A 235 -17.27 12.40 5.95
CA THR A 235 -18.10 11.59 5.05
C THR A 235 -17.77 10.11 5.24
N PRO A 236 -18.69 9.31 5.80
CA PRO A 236 -18.63 7.86 5.64
C PRO A 236 -18.45 7.58 4.15
N PRO A 237 -17.64 6.59 3.73
CA PRO A 237 -17.64 6.19 2.33
C PRO A 237 -19.10 5.87 1.95
N LEU A 238 -19.69 6.72 1.10
CA LEU A 238 -20.97 6.46 0.46
C LEU A 238 -20.73 5.37 -0.58
N PHE A 239 -20.50 4.15 -0.12
CA PHE A 239 -20.64 2.98 -0.96
C PHE A 239 -21.67 2.05 -0.30
N PRO A 240 -22.72 1.66 -1.05
CA PRO A 240 -23.76 0.84 -0.51
C PRO A 240 -23.17 -0.50 -0.06
N LEU A 241 -23.36 -0.81 1.22
CA LEU A 241 -23.33 -2.17 1.72
C LEU A 241 -24.46 -2.93 1.03
N ASN A 242 -24.21 -3.47 -0.16
CA ASN A 242 -25.08 -4.50 -0.73
C ASN A 242 -24.30 -5.78 -0.98
N PRO A 243 -24.54 -6.85 -0.21
CA PRO A 243 -23.96 -8.18 -0.41
C PRO A 243 -24.51 -8.95 -1.62
N GLN A 244 -25.33 -8.34 -2.50
CA GLN A 244 -26.09 -9.03 -3.54
C GLN A 244 -25.63 -8.73 -4.97
N VAL A 245 -24.33 -8.79 -5.26
CA VAL A 245 -23.87 -8.99 -6.65
C VAL A 245 -22.85 -10.13 -6.67
N ALA A 246 -23.38 -11.34 -6.49
CA ALA A 246 -22.75 -12.55 -6.98
C ALA A 246 -22.94 -12.62 -8.51
N ASP A 247 -21.86 -13.02 -9.17
CA ASP A 247 -21.82 -13.69 -10.47
C ASP A 247 -22.53 -13.02 -11.67
N HIS A 248 -21.72 -12.44 -12.55
CA HIS A 248 -21.90 -12.65 -13.98
C HIS A 248 -20.55 -12.50 -14.68
N HIS A 249 -20.07 -13.60 -15.25
CA HIS A 249 -19.07 -13.66 -16.32
C HIS A 249 -19.05 -12.39 -17.21
N LEU A 250 -18.09 -11.49 -16.99
CA LEU A 250 -17.77 -10.45 -17.96
C LEU A 250 -16.65 -10.97 -18.85
N LYS A 251 -17.02 -11.62 -19.96
CA LYS A 251 -16.13 -11.75 -21.11
C LYS A 251 -15.86 -10.34 -21.63
N VAL A 252 -14.69 -9.79 -21.34
CA VAL A 252 -14.24 -8.54 -21.95
C VAL A 252 -13.96 -8.83 -23.43
N ASP A 253 -14.82 -8.32 -24.31
CA ASP A 253 -14.66 -8.39 -25.75
C ASP A 253 -13.54 -7.44 -26.20
N LEU A 254 -12.35 -8.01 -26.48
CA LEU A 254 -11.15 -7.29 -26.91
C LEU A 254 -11.33 -6.51 -28.23
N THR A 255 -12.42 -6.72 -28.96
CA THR A 255 -12.66 -6.10 -30.26
C THR A 255 -13.03 -4.61 -30.14
N ILE A 256 -13.64 -4.20 -29.03
CA ILE A 256 -14.05 -2.80 -28.81
C ILE A 256 -12.83 -1.93 -28.44
N TYR A 257 -11.85 -2.50 -27.74
CA TYR A 257 -10.66 -1.77 -27.27
C TYR A 257 -9.74 -1.30 -28.41
N TYR A 258 -9.61 -2.07 -29.50
CA TYR A 258 -8.80 -1.66 -30.66
C TYR A 258 -9.50 -0.66 -31.58
N SER A 259 -10.83 -0.66 -31.65
CA SER A 259 -11.58 0.26 -32.51
C SER A 259 -11.54 1.73 -32.03
N THR A 260 -11.42 1.94 -30.72
CA THR A 260 -11.37 3.27 -30.11
C THR A 260 -9.98 3.91 -30.20
N LEU A 261 -8.91 3.12 -30.26
CA LEU A 261 -7.53 3.60 -30.44
C LEU A 261 -7.23 4.06 -31.88
N LEU A 262 -7.93 3.51 -32.89
CA LEU A 262 -7.78 3.94 -34.30
C LEU A 262 -8.45 5.29 -34.61
N ASN A 263 -9.50 5.68 -33.87
CA ASN A 263 -10.19 6.96 -34.10
C ASN A 263 -9.53 8.17 -33.42
N LEU A 264 -8.64 7.95 -32.43
CA LEU A 264 -7.89 9.03 -31.77
C LEU A 264 -6.67 9.49 -32.57
N CYS A 265 -6.16 8.69 -33.53
CA CYS A 265 -5.08 9.12 -34.44
C CYS A 265 -5.55 10.04 -35.57
N PHE A 266 -6.86 10.10 -35.88
CA PHE A 266 -7.39 10.92 -36.98
C PHE A 266 -7.80 12.34 -36.57
N LEU A 267 -7.96 12.61 -35.27
CA LEU A 267 -8.41 13.93 -34.78
C LEU A 267 -7.27 14.94 -34.58
N HIS A 268 -6.01 14.53 -34.66
CA HIS A 268 -4.87 15.45 -34.48
C HIS A 268 -4.39 16.17 -35.75
N ARG A 269 -5.10 16.03 -36.89
CA ARG A 269 -4.74 16.66 -38.18
C ARG A 269 -5.67 17.80 -38.63
N ALA A 270 -6.46 18.40 -37.74
CA ALA A 270 -7.52 19.36 -38.12
C ALA A 270 -7.41 20.78 -37.54
N THR A 271 -6.34 21.16 -36.83
CA THR A 271 -6.17 22.55 -36.36
C THR A 271 -4.79 23.07 -36.72
N GLY A 272 -4.70 23.76 -37.86
CA GLY A 272 -3.47 24.37 -38.35
C GLY A 272 -3.12 25.67 -37.63
N THR A 273 -1.87 25.76 -37.19
CA THR A 273 -1.07 27.00 -37.14
C THR A 273 0.41 26.62 -37.34
N PRO A 274 1.21 27.41 -38.08
CA PRO A 274 2.49 26.98 -38.63
C PRO A 274 3.63 27.15 -37.63
N ILE A 275 4.56 26.18 -37.58
CA ILE A 275 5.84 26.30 -36.89
C ILE A 275 6.91 26.48 -37.97
N ASP A 276 7.56 27.63 -37.95
CA ASP A 276 8.66 28.02 -38.83
C ASP A 276 9.90 27.16 -38.52
N PHE A 277 10.36 26.37 -39.50
CA PHE A 277 11.62 25.62 -39.41
C PHE A 277 12.63 26.29 -40.33
N GLY A 278 13.62 26.94 -39.71
CA GLY A 278 14.78 27.51 -40.36
C GLY A 278 15.49 26.49 -41.26
N GLN A 279 15.87 26.97 -42.45
CA GLN A 279 16.64 26.24 -43.44
C GLN A 279 17.99 25.78 -42.89
N GLY A 280 18.32 24.52 -43.12
CA GLY A 280 19.62 23.92 -42.84
C GLY A 280 19.91 22.73 -43.76
N SER A 281 20.32 23.05 -44.99
CA SER A 281 21.24 22.32 -45.88
C SER A 281 21.21 20.77 -45.96
N HIS A 282 20.76 20.31 -47.12
CA HIS A 282 21.19 19.15 -47.93
C HIS A 282 22.37 18.28 -47.45
N GLY A 283 22.13 16.96 -47.41
CA GLY A 283 23.13 15.89 -47.52
C GLY A 283 22.53 14.64 -48.20
N HIS A 284 23.17 14.18 -49.28
CA HIS A 284 22.70 13.17 -50.24
C HIS A 284 22.70 11.70 -49.75
N TYR A 285 21.59 10.99 -50.01
CA TYR A 285 21.42 9.73 -50.77
C TYR A 285 22.52 8.64 -50.80
N ARG A 286 22.22 7.42 -50.28
CA ARG A 286 22.09 6.14 -51.05
C ARG A 286 21.78 4.93 -50.13
N PRO A 287 20.81 4.04 -50.46
CA PRO A 287 20.68 2.72 -49.86
C PRO A 287 21.50 1.66 -50.62
N PRO A 288 21.96 0.56 -49.99
CA PRO A 288 22.50 -0.57 -50.71
C PRO A 288 21.37 -1.45 -51.27
N ALA A 289 21.55 -1.86 -52.52
CA ALA A 289 20.68 -2.70 -53.30
C ALA A 289 20.73 -4.16 -52.85
N SER A 290 19.57 -4.82 -52.92
CA SER A 290 19.42 -6.27 -52.95
C SER A 290 19.91 -6.81 -54.29
N ALA A 291 20.65 -7.92 -54.30
CA ALA A 291 20.68 -8.85 -55.42
C ALA A 291 21.24 -10.23 -55.00
N LEU A 292 20.41 -11.24 -55.29
CA LEU A 292 20.70 -12.67 -55.51
C LEU A 292 21.02 -13.57 -54.30
#